data_AF-A0A6J4QN16-F1
#
_entry.id   AF-A0A6J4QN16-F1
#
_cell.length_a   1.000
_cell.length_b   1.000
_cell.length_c   1.000
_cell.angle_alpha   90.00
_cell.angle_beta   90.00
_cell.angle_gamma   90.00
#
_symmetry.space_group_name_H-M   'P 1'
#
loop_
_entity.id
_entity.type
_entity.pdbx_description
1 polymer ?
#
loop_
_entity_poly.entity_id
_entity_poly.type
_entity_poly.pdbx_seq_one_letter_code
_entity_poly.pdbx_strand_id
1 'polypeptide(L)'
;MWFMRRAGERLLGAVDRLQRAFHGSPPAFRRGAAMLVDAFIVIESFAVVLIVRVSGDPQSSQSQEQFWPFFWPFAVFSALAFVLLLNESGVYRSILRYTGIYQGVQVLSATAIAAGGLFLAVFCVGPYGFGIMDPNPVPLSVPLVGSVLAYVQLVAVRLYPRVFYELSLREVGRRTRVAIVGTGEPGVALAGHIWRTAATETQVVGFVSESRAQVGRQIEGALVLGTVDDLEGLISQHGIDQVIIAMPQAGREEMDLIWRTSTRASATVKVMPDLGEFLSEGTIRLRELQIEDLLGREPVDIDLDALSGYINGKRVLVTGAAGSIGSELSRQISRLGPAKLVLLDRDESGLYYLNTELRREDFFDAEVFVGDVTHPERVSFIFERFRPQLVFHAAAYKHVPMMELQATECITNNVFGTLNVARAAGAYGASKFVNVSTDKAVHPVN
;
A
#
# COMPACT_ATOMS: atom_id res chain seq x y z
N MET A 1 -16.13 -37.34 5.40
CA MET A 1 -15.64 -35.95 5.52
C MET A 1 -14.22 -35.75 4.98
N TRP A 2 -13.21 -36.54 5.37
CA TRP A 2 -11.81 -36.36 4.91
C TRP A 2 -11.63 -36.47 3.38
N PHE A 3 -12.31 -37.43 2.74
CA PHE A 3 -12.23 -37.62 1.28
C PHE A 3 -12.85 -36.44 0.50
N MET A 4 -13.94 -35.85 1.01
CA MET A 4 -14.58 -34.66 0.42
C MET A 4 -13.72 -33.41 0.60
N ARG A 5 -13.05 -33.23 1.75
CA ARG A 5 -12.07 -32.14 1.95
C ARG A 5 -10.89 -32.25 1.00
N ARG A 6 -10.31 -33.46 0.86
CA ARG A 6 -9.15 -33.69 -0.01
C ARG A 6 -9.50 -33.58 -1.50
N ALA A 7 -10.72 -33.96 -1.88
CA ALA A 7 -11.24 -33.73 -3.23
C ALA A 7 -11.44 -32.22 -3.48
N GLY A 8 -12.00 -31.48 -2.51
CA GLY A 8 -12.15 -30.03 -2.57
C GLY A 8 -10.82 -29.28 -2.72
N GLU A 9 -9.81 -29.61 -1.91
CA GLU A 9 -8.48 -29.00 -1.97
C GLU A 9 -7.78 -29.27 -3.32
N ARG A 10 -7.94 -30.48 -3.87
CA ARG A 10 -7.39 -30.81 -5.20
C ARG A 10 -8.10 -30.07 -6.32
N LEU A 11 -9.41 -29.89 -6.22
CA LEU A 11 -10.20 -29.12 -7.19
C LEU A 11 -9.81 -27.64 -7.13
N LEU A 12 -9.69 -27.08 -5.93
CA LEU A 12 -9.27 -25.69 -5.70
C LEU A 12 -7.86 -25.46 -6.26
N GLY A 13 -6.90 -26.34 -5.96
CA GLY A 13 -5.54 -26.23 -6.50
C GLY A 13 -5.45 -26.40 -8.02
N ALA A 14 -6.37 -27.16 -8.64
CA ALA A 14 -6.46 -27.27 -10.10
C ALA A 14 -7.05 -26.01 -10.74
N VAL A 15 -8.13 -25.47 -10.15
CA VAL A 15 -8.75 -24.20 -10.57
C VAL A 15 -7.74 -23.05 -10.46
N ASP A 16 -6.95 -23.02 -9.40
CA ASP A 16 -5.99 -21.96 -9.13
C ASP A 16 -4.79 -21.98 -10.10
N ARG A 17 -4.35 -23.18 -10.52
CA ARG A 17 -3.34 -23.36 -11.59
C ARG A 17 -3.89 -22.95 -12.96
N LEU A 18 -5.13 -23.33 -13.26
CA LEU A 18 -5.81 -22.95 -14.50
C LEU A 18 -6.04 -21.44 -14.57
N GLN A 19 -6.43 -20.80 -13.46
CA GLN A 19 -6.59 -19.36 -13.37
C GLN A 19 -5.27 -18.64 -13.60
N ARG A 20 -4.16 -19.07 -12.97
CA ARG A 20 -2.84 -18.46 -13.21
C ARG A 20 -2.36 -18.61 -14.65
N ALA A 21 -2.54 -19.78 -15.24
CA ALA A 21 -2.24 -20.01 -16.65
C ALA A 21 -3.10 -19.12 -17.57
N PHE A 22 -4.40 -19.00 -17.27
CA PHE A 22 -5.33 -18.16 -18.04
C PHE A 22 -4.96 -16.67 -17.95
N HIS A 23 -4.59 -16.17 -16.76
CA HIS A 23 -4.17 -14.77 -16.57
C HIS A 23 -2.88 -14.40 -17.31
N GLY A 24 -1.97 -15.37 -17.53
CA GLY A 24 -0.75 -15.20 -18.31
C GLY A 24 -0.95 -15.24 -19.84
N SER A 25 -2.16 -15.53 -20.32
CA SER A 25 -2.46 -15.67 -21.76
C SER A 25 -2.64 -14.30 -22.46
N PRO A 26 -2.42 -14.22 -23.79
CA PRO A 26 -2.69 -13.01 -24.55
C PRO A 26 -4.13 -12.48 -24.36
N PRO A 27 -4.35 -11.15 -24.33
CA PRO A 27 -5.68 -10.56 -24.17
C PRO A 27 -6.71 -11.00 -25.23
N ALA A 28 -6.26 -11.32 -26.45
CA ALA A 28 -7.15 -11.83 -27.50
C ALA A 28 -7.67 -13.24 -27.19
N PHE A 29 -6.81 -14.13 -26.66
CA PHE A 29 -7.19 -15.49 -26.29
C PHE A 29 -8.21 -15.50 -25.16
N ARG A 30 -8.01 -14.67 -24.13
CA ARG A 30 -8.95 -14.55 -23.00
C ARG A 30 -10.32 -14.05 -23.43
N ARG A 31 -10.37 -13.08 -24.35
CA ARG A 31 -11.63 -12.59 -24.95
C ARG A 31 -12.34 -13.69 -25.73
N GLY A 32 -11.62 -14.41 -26.59
CA GLY A 32 -12.19 -15.53 -27.34
C GLY A 32 -12.75 -16.64 -26.44
N ALA A 33 -12.02 -17.01 -25.39
CA ALA A 33 -12.48 -18.00 -24.41
C ALA A 33 -13.75 -17.53 -23.67
N ALA A 34 -13.82 -16.26 -23.26
CA ALA A 34 -15.01 -15.71 -22.60
C ALA A 34 -16.24 -15.70 -23.54
N MET A 35 -16.04 -15.35 -24.81
CA MET A 35 -17.11 -15.40 -25.83
C MET A 35 -17.64 -16.82 -26.05
N LEU A 36 -16.75 -17.82 -26.07
CA LEU A 36 -17.15 -19.22 -26.21
C LEU A 36 -17.95 -19.73 -25.01
N VAL A 37 -17.54 -19.35 -23.79
CA VAL A 37 -18.29 -19.69 -22.57
C VAL A 37 -19.68 -19.06 -22.58
N ASP A 38 -19.78 -17.78 -22.94
CA ASP A 38 -21.07 -17.11 -23.02
C ASP A 38 -21.97 -17.70 -24.13
N ALA A 39 -21.41 -18.04 -25.29
CA ALA A 39 -22.14 -18.73 -26.35
C ALA A 39 -22.72 -20.07 -25.85
N PHE A 40 -21.92 -20.85 -25.12
CA PHE A 40 -22.36 -22.10 -24.53
C PHE A 40 -23.49 -21.89 -23.51
N ILE A 41 -23.36 -20.89 -22.63
CA ILE A 41 -24.41 -20.53 -21.64
C ILE A 41 -25.73 -20.19 -22.34
N VAL A 42 -25.67 -19.42 -23.42
CA VAL A 42 -26.87 -19.03 -24.19
C VAL A 42 -27.53 -20.26 -24.81
N ILE A 43 -26.76 -21.13 -25.46
CA ILE A 43 -27.28 -22.38 -26.07
C ILE A 43 -27.89 -23.28 -25.00
N GLU A 44 -27.21 -23.47 -23.86
CA GLU A 44 -27.68 -24.29 -22.75
C GLU A 44 -28.98 -23.73 -22.16
N SER A 45 -29.06 -22.42 -21.95
CA SER A 45 -30.25 -21.77 -21.40
C SER A 45 -31.48 -22.00 -22.28
N PHE A 46 -31.33 -21.88 -23.60
CA PHE A 46 -32.42 -22.15 -24.53
C PHE A 46 -32.77 -23.65 -24.60
N ALA A 47 -31.77 -24.55 -24.53
CA ALA A 47 -32.00 -25.99 -24.49
C ALA A 47 -32.81 -26.39 -23.25
N VAL A 48 -32.44 -25.89 -22.06
CA VAL A 48 -33.13 -26.18 -20.80
C VAL A 48 -34.59 -25.72 -20.86
N VAL A 49 -34.84 -24.49 -21.30
CA VAL A 49 -36.20 -23.97 -21.40
C VAL A 49 -37.03 -24.77 -22.40
N LEU A 50 -36.44 -25.19 -23.52
CA LEU A 50 -37.10 -26.05 -24.50
C LEU A 50 -37.46 -27.42 -23.89
N ILE A 51 -36.51 -28.08 -23.22
CA ILE A 51 -36.72 -29.38 -22.59
C ILE A 51 -37.81 -29.31 -21.51
N VAL A 52 -37.78 -28.29 -20.66
CA VAL A 52 -38.80 -28.08 -19.61
C VAL A 52 -40.17 -27.86 -20.24
N ARG A 53 -40.25 -27.07 -21.31
CA ARG A 53 -41.52 -26.78 -22.00
C ARG A 53 -42.12 -28.03 -22.63
N VAL A 54 -41.28 -28.86 -23.26
CA VAL A 54 -41.66 -30.12 -23.90
C VAL A 54 -42.07 -31.17 -22.87
N SER A 55 -41.35 -31.26 -21.74
CA SER A 55 -41.64 -32.22 -20.66
C SER A 55 -42.96 -31.92 -19.93
N GLY A 56 -43.42 -30.66 -19.96
CA GLY A 56 -44.67 -30.22 -19.35
C GLY A 56 -45.93 -30.44 -20.19
N ASP A 57 -45.82 -30.95 -21.43
CA ASP A 57 -46.96 -31.19 -22.32
C ASP A 57 -47.06 -32.68 -22.74
N PRO A 58 -47.88 -33.50 -22.06
CA PRO A 58 -47.98 -34.94 -22.29
C PRO A 58 -48.45 -35.35 -23.68
N GLN A 59 -49.13 -34.47 -24.44
CA GLN A 59 -49.61 -34.74 -25.80
C GLN A 59 -48.55 -34.52 -26.89
N SER A 60 -47.36 -34.00 -26.54
CA SER A 60 -46.30 -33.60 -27.47
C SER A 60 -45.24 -34.66 -27.77
N SER A 61 -45.44 -35.91 -27.35
CA SER A 61 -44.44 -36.98 -27.49
C SER A 61 -44.13 -37.35 -28.94
N GLN A 62 -45.05 -37.15 -29.90
CA GLN A 62 -44.78 -37.30 -31.35
C GLN A 62 -44.10 -36.09 -31.99
N SER A 63 -44.08 -34.93 -31.33
CA SER A 63 -43.52 -33.68 -31.87
C SER A 63 -42.08 -33.40 -31.38
N GLN A 64 -41.53 -34.20 -30.46
CA GLN A 64 -40.17 -34.01 -29.92
C GLN A 64 -39.05 -34.14 -30.97
N GLU A 65 -39.19 -35.03 -31.96
CA GLU A 65 -38.15 -35.22 -32.99
C GLU A 65 -38.12 -34.11 -34.05
N GLN A 66 -39.24 -33.38 -34.23
CA GLN A 66 -39.33 -32.33 -35.25
C GLN A 66 -38.71 -30.99 -34.83
N PHE A 67 -38.46 -30.76 -33.53
CA PHE A 67 -37.96 -29.47 -33.03
C PHE A 67 -36.42 -29.34 -33.03
N TRP A 68 -35.68 -30.43 -32.82
CA TRP A 68 -34.21 -30.38 -32.75
C TRP A 68 -33.53 -29.80 -34.01
N PRO A 69 -34.02 -30.08 -35.24
CA PRO A 69 -33.49 -29.45 -36.45
C PRO A 69 -33.66 -27.93 -36.49
N PHE A 70 -34.73 -27.38 -35.91
CA PHE A 70 -34.96 -25.93 -35.82
C PHE A 70 -34.25 -25.30 -34.60
N PHE A 71 -34.03 -26.09 -33.55
CA PHE A 71 -33.34 -25.65 -32.35
C PHE A 71 -31.88 -25.26 -32.63
N TRP A 72 -31.11 -26.08 -33.34
CA TRP A 72 -29.68 -25.80 -33.53
C TRP A 72 -29.41 -24.48 -34.30
N PRO A 73 -30.07 -24.20 -35.44
CA PRO A 73 -29.97 -22.90 -36.10
C PRO A 73 -30.41 -21.74 -35.20
N PHE A 74 -31.52 -21.91 -34.47
CA PHE A 74 -32.01 -20.90 -33.53
C PHE A 74 -31.02 -20.64 -32.39
N ALA A 75 -30.46 -21.68 -31.79
CA ALA A 75 -29.53 -21.60 -30.67
C ALA A 75 -28.19 -20.98 -31.10
N VAL A 76 -27.68 -21.35 -32.27
CA VAL A 76 -26.46 -20.75 -32.86
C VAL A 76 -26.70 -19.28 -33.19
N PHE A 77 -27.82 -18.95 -33.83
CA PHE A 77 -28.18 -17.57 -34.12
C PHE A 77 -28.32 -16.73 -32.85
N SER A 78 -28.99 -17.26 -31.83
CA SER A 78 -29.16 -16.61 -30.53
C SER A 78 -27.81 -16.40 -29.83
N ALA A 79 -26.95 -17.42 -29.81
CA ALA A 79 -25.62 -17.31 -29.24
C ALA A 79 -24.78 -16.24 -29.95
N LEU A 80 -24.81 -16.20 -31.28
CA LEU A 80 -24.11 -15.18 -32.06
C LEU A 80 -24.65 -13.78 -31.76
N ALA A 81 -25.97 -13.60 -31.72
CA ALA A 81 -26.60 -12.31 -31.42
C ALA A 81 -26.24 -11.81 -30.02
N PHE A 82 -26.32 -12.68 -29.00
CA PHE A 82 -25.97 -12.34 -27.62
C PHE A 82 -24.48 -11.98 -27.49
N VAL A 83 -23.58 -12.82 -28.03
CA VAL A 83 -22.12 -12.60 -27.95
C VAL A 83 -21.72 -11.33 -28.70
N LEU A 84 -22.30 -11.06 -29.86
CA LEU A 84 -22.03 -9.83 -30.62
C LEU A 84 -22.47 -8.59 -29.84
N LEU A 85 -23.67 -8.59 -29.28
CA LEU A 85 -24.17 -7.46 -28.47
C LEU A 85 -23.38 -7.27 -27.17
N LEU A 86 -22.90 -8.35 -26.54
CA LEU A 86 -22.01 -8.29 -25.38
C LEU A 86 -20.61 -7.75 -25.75
N ASN A 87 -20.15 -8.02 -26.96
CA ASN A 87 -18.88 -7.49 -27.46
C ASN A 87 -18.97 -5.99 -27.76
N GLU A 88 -20.03 -5.55 -28.44
CA GLU A 88 -20.27 -4.14 -28.76
C GLU A 88 -20.53 -3.31 -27.51
N SER A 89 -21.20 -3.87 -26.49
CA SER A 89 -21.38 -3.19 -25.20
C SER A 89 -20.10 -3.12 -24.35
N GLY A 90 -18.99 -3.66 -24.85
CA GLY A 90 -17.67 -3.54 -24.23
C GLY A 90 -17.43 -4.49 -23.05
N VAL A 91 -18.32 -5.46 -22.81
CA VAL A 91 -18.23 -6.38 -21.67
C VAL A 91 -16.93 -7.19 -21.69
N TYR A 92 -16.49 -7.63 -22.86
CA TYR A 92 -15.22 -8.38 -23.01
C TYR A 92 -13.95 -7.50 -22.99
N ARG A 93 -14.10 -6.17 -23.01
CA ARG A 93 -12.96 -5.24 -22.90
C ARG A 93 -12.67 -4.86 -21.46
N SER A 94 -13.59 -5.16 -20.54
CA SER A 94 -13.46 -4.77 -19.14
C SER A 94 -12.60 -5.73 -18.34
N ILE A 95 -11.74 -5.17 -17.48
CA ILE A 95 -10.88 -5.95 -16.58
C ILE A 95 -11.77 -6.53 -15.47
N LEU A 96 -11.85 -7.86 -15.38
CA LEU A 96 -12.69 -8.64 -14.44
C LEU A 96 -12.57 -8.28 -12.95
N ARG A 97 -11.59 -7.44 -12.58
CA ARG A 97 -11.32 -7.02 -11.19
C ARG A 97 -12.16 -5.81 -10.73
N TYR A 98 -12.81 -5.09 -11.66
CA TYR A 98 -13.63 -3.90 -11.37
C TYR A 98 -15.06 -4.02 -11.93
N THR A 99 -15.64 -5.21 -11.83
CA THR A 99 -17.05 -5.54 -12.13
C THR A 99 -17.99 -4.78 -11.18
N GLY A 100 -18.17 -3.49 -11.44
CA GLY A 100 -19.12 -2.61 -10.75
C GLY A 100 -20.54 -2.68 -11.34
N ILE A 101 -21.42 -1.84 -10.80
CA ILE A 101 -22.83 -1.69 -11.23
C ILE A 101 -22.94 -1.43 -12.74
N TYR A 102 -21.99 -0.68 -13.31
CA TYR A 102 -21.95 -0.33 -14.73
C TYR A 102 -21.87 -1.53 -15.68
N GLN A 103 -21.10 -2.58 -15.34
CA GLN A 103 -21.04 -3.78 -16.18
C GLN A 103 -22.34 -4.59 -16.10
N GLY A 104 -23.00 -4.60 -14.94
CA GLY A 104 -24.33 -5.21 -14.79
C GLY A 104 -25.36 -4.56 -15.71
N VAL A 105 -25.34 -3.23 -15.80
CA VAL A 105 -26.20 -2.48 -16.72
C VAL A 105 -25.88 -2.78 -18.19
N GLN A 106 -24.60 -2.93 -18.56
CA GLN A 106 -24.19 -3.30 -19.93
C GLN A 106 -24.65 -4.70 -20.33
N VAL A 107 -24.55 -5.68 -19.43
CA VAL A 107 -25.04 -7.04 -19.66
C VAL A 107 -26.56 -7.04 -19.75
N LEU A 108 -27.25 -6.32 -18.86
CA LEU A 108 -28.71 -6.20 -18.89
C LEU A 108 -29.21 -5.57 -20.20
N SER A 109 -28.62 -4.45 -20.64
CA SER A 109 -29.04 -3.79 -21.88
C SER A 109 -28.76 -4.66 -23.11
N ALA A 110 -27.58 -5.29 -23.19
CA ALA A 110 -27.23 -6.16 -24.32
C ALA A 110 -28.15 -7.38 -24.40
N THR A 111 -28.42 -8.04 -23.27
CA THR A 111 -29.32 -9.21 -23.23
C THR A 111 -30.78 -8.82 -23.48
N ALA A 112 -31.24 -7.66 -23.00
CA ALA A 112 -32.60 -7.18 -23.27
C ALA A 112 -32.81 -6.85 -24.75
N ILE A 113 -31.83 -6.21 -25.41
CA ILE A 113 -31.87 -5.94 -26.85
C ILE A 113 -31.87 -7.24 -27.64
N ALA A 114 -31.00 -8.21 -27.27
CA ALA A 114 -30.94 -9.51 -27.90
C ALA A 114 -32.26 -10.28 -27.76
N ALA A 115 -32.84 -10.29 -26.56
CA ALA A 115 -34.12 -10.93 -26.25
C ALA A 115 -35.26 -10.32 -27.05
N GLY A 116 -35.33 -8.98 -27.11
CA GLY A 116 -36.35 -8.26 -27.88
C GLY A 116 -36.24 -8.53 -29.37
N GLY A 117 -35.02 -8.51 -29.92
CA GLY A 117 -34.76 -8.85 -31.32
C GLY A 117 -35.14 -10.29 -31.66
N LEU A 118 -34.80 -11.24 -30.78
CA LEU A 118 -35.12 -12.65 -30.95
C LEU A 118 -36.63 -12.91 -30.85
N PHE A 119 -37.31 -12.26 -29.91
CA PHE A 119 -38.76 -12.34 -29.77
C PHE A 119 -39.46 -11.82 -31.04
N LEU A 120 -39.05 -10.66 -31.54
CA LEU A 120 -39.59 -10.09 -32.78
C LEU A 120 -39.31 -10.98 -33.99
N ALA A 121 -38.12 -11.56 -34.09
CA ALA A 121 -37.78 -12.49 -35.17
C ALA A 121 -38.67 -13.73 -35.16
N VAL A 122 -38.86 -14.36 -34.00
CA VAL A 122 -39.75 -15.54 -33.85
C VAL A 122 -41.21 -15.16 -34.09
N PHE A 123 -41.66 -14.00 -33.60
CA PHE A 123 -43.01 -13.51 -33.83
C PHE A 123 -43.29 -13.29 -35.32
N CYS A 124 -42.38 -12.62 -36.04
CA CYS A 124 -42.52 -12.33 -37.46
C CYS A 124 -42.50 -13.60 -38.33
N VAL A 125 -41.64 -14.57 -38.02
CA VAL A 125 -41.51 -15.83 -38.80
C VAL A 125 -42.66 -16.79 -38.50
N GLY A 126 -43.15 -16.81 -37.26
CA GLY A 126 -44.19 -17.72 -36.79
C GLY A 126 -45.61 -17.38 -37.29
N PRO A 127 -46.58 -18.23 -36.94
CA PRO A 127 -47.96 -18.14 -37.43
C PRO A 127 -48.73 -16.90 -36.94
N TYR A 128 -48.23 -16.23 -35.90
CA TYR A 128 -48.82 -15.01 -35.34
C TYR A 128 -48.33 -13.72 -36.02
N GLY A 129 -47.30 -13.79 -36.86
CA GLY A 129 -46.73 -12.66 -37.62
C GLY A 129 -47.01 -12.77 -39.12
N PHE A 130 -45.96 -12.88 -39.92
CA PHE A 130 -46.06 -13.01 -41.38
C PHE A 130 -46.26 -14.46 -41.86
N GLY A 131 -46.22 -15.45 -40.97
CA GLY A 131 -46.54 -16.85 -41.29
C GLY A 131 -45.59 -17.48 -42.31
N ILE A 132 -44.31 -17.09 -42.31
CA ILE A 132 -43.31 -17.52 -43.30
C ILE A 132 -42.97 -19.02 -43.12
N MET A 133 -43.10 -19.55 -41.90
CA MET A 133 -42.87 -20.96 -41.57
C MET A 133 -44.07 -21.55 -40.82
N ASP A 134 -44.60 -22.66 -41.34
CA ASP A 134 -45.63 -23.48 -40.70
C ASP A 134 -45.13 -24.95 -40.75
N PRO A 135 -44.93 -25.66 -39.60
CA PRO A 135 -45.25 -25.28 -38.23
C PRO A 135 -44.27 -24.29 -37.56
N ASN A 136 -44.71 -23.69 -36.45
CA ASN A 136 -43.92 -22.74 -35.66
C ASN A 136 -42.59 -23.37 -35.19
N PRO A 137 -41.43 -22.87 -35.62
CA PRO A 137 -40.14 -23.50 -35.33
C PRO A 137 -39.79 -23.48 -33.83
N VAL A 138 -40.22 -22.45 -33.09
CA VAL A 138 -39.93 -22.28 -31.66
C VAL A 138 -41.09 -21.57 -30.95
N PRO A 139 -41.62 -22.09 -29.81
CA PRO A 139 -42.67 -21.41 -29.07
C PRO A 139 -42.27 -19.99 -28.62
N LEU A 140 -43.20 -19.02 -28.70
CA LEU A 140 -42.97 -17.61 -28.36
C LEU A 140 -42.46 -17.37 -26.92
N SER A 141 -42.73 -18.30 -26.00
CA SER A 141 -42.23 -18.23 -24.63
C SER A 141 -40.73 -18.52 -24.51
N VAL A 142 -40.15 -19.27 -25.46
CA VAL A 142 -38.76 -19.74 -25.38
C VAL A 142 -37.76 -18.58 -25.54
N PRO A 143 -37.89 -17.66 -26.52
CA PRO A 143 -37.06 -16.46 -26.59
C PRO A 143 -37.06 -15.64 -25.29
N LEU A 144 -38.22 -15.46 -24.66
CA LEU A 144 -38.36 -14.64 -23.46
C LEU A 144 -37.75 -15.34 -22.23
N VAL A 145 -38.21 -16.55 -21.92
CA VAL A 145 -37.78 -17.29 -20.72
C VAL A 145 -36.32 -17.74 -20.85
N GLY A 146 -35.90 -18.17 -22.05
CA GLY A 146 -34.52 -18.54 -22.33
C GLY A 146 -33.55 -17.36 -22.20
N SER A 147 -33.95 -16.16 -22.61
CA SER A 147 -33.13 -14.96 -22.44
C SER A 147 -32.99 -14.54 -20.97
N VAL A 148 -34.04 -14.69 -20.17
CA VAL A 148 -33.99 -14.43 -18.72
C VAL A 148 -33.04 -15.42 -18.05
N LEU A 149 -33.14 -16.71 -18.38
CA LEU A 149 -32.24 -17.73 -17.86
C LEU A 149 -30.78 -17.46 -18.27
N ALA A 150 -30.55 -17.13 -19.54
CA ALA A 150 -29.23 -16.76 -20.05
C ALA A 150 -28.67 -15.54 -19.32
N TYR A 151 -29.46 -14.49 -19.11
CA TYR A 151 -29.04 -13.32 -18.32
C TYR A 151 -28.60 -13.70 -16.90
N VAL A 152 -29.41 -14.50 -16.19
CA VAL A 152 -29.08 -14.95 -14.82
C VAL A 152 -27.77 -15.73 -14.81
N GLN A 153 -27.58 -16.66 -15.74
CA GLN A 153 -26.35 -17.46 -15.84
C GLN A 153 -25.12 -16.61 -16.22
N LEU A 154 -25.27 -15.69 -17.18
CA LEU A 154 -24.19 -14.78 -17.61
C LEU A 154 -23.73 -13.86 -16.47
N VAL A 155 -24.67 -13.35 -15.66
CA VAL A 155 -24.38 -12.56 -14.45
C VAL A 155 -23.73 -13.44 -13.39
N ALA A 156 -24.25 -14.64 -13.15
CA ALA A 156 -23.71 -15.58 -12.17
C ALA A 156 -22.23 -15.93 -12.45
N VAL A 157 -21.89 -16.25 -13.71
CA VAL A 157 -20.51 -16.57 -14.11
C VAL A 157 -19.56 -15.38 -13.92
N ARG A 158 -20.05 -14.14 -14.06
CA ARG A 158 -19.25 -12.92 -13.88
C ARG A 158 -19.12 -12.49 -12.42
N LEU A 159 -20.13 -12.80 -11.59
CA LEU A 159 -20.09 -12.59 -10.15
C LEU A 159 -19.29 -13.68 -9.44
N TYR A 160 -19.17 -14.88 -10.03
CA TYR A 160 -18.48 -16.01 -9.41
C TYR A 160 -17.04 -15.68 -9.00
N PRO A 161 -16.16 -15.08 -9.84
CA PRO A 161 -14.83 -14.67 -9.40
C PRO A 161 -14.87 -13.69 -8.24
N ARG A 162 -15.80 -12.74 -8.21
CA ARG A 162 -15.89 -11.73 -7.13
C ARG A 162 -16.35 -12.34 -5.82
N VAL A 163 -17.46 -13.09 -5.85
CA VAL A 163 -18.03 -13.75 -4.67
C VAL A 163 -17.06 -14.80 -4.14
N PHE A 164 -16.46 -15.60 -5.01
CA PHE A 164 -15.51 -16.62 -4.60
C PHE A 164 -14.18 -16.02 -4.12
N TYR A 165 -13.69 -14.94 -4.73
CA TYR A 165 -12.49 -14.23 -4.28
C TYR A 165 -12.72 -13.49 -2.96
N GLU A 166 -13.88 -12.84 -2.75
CA GLU A 166 -14.25 -12.23 -1.47
C GLU A 166 -14.44 -13.27 -0.37
N LEU A 167 -14.98 -14.46 -0.70
CA LEU A 167 -15.11 -15.56 0.25
C LEU A 167 -13.78 -16.29 0.49
N SER A 168 -12.91 -16.46 -0.50
CA SER A 168 -11.60 -17.09 -0.35
C SER A 168 -10.60 -16.20 0.37
N LEU A 169 -10.67 -14.87 0.18
CA LEU A 169 -9.91 -13.87 0.96
C LEU A 169 -10.45 -13.68 2.38
N ARG A 170 -11.57 -14.30 2.74
CA ARG A 170 -12.02 -14.38 4.14
C ARG A 170 -11.34 -15.52 4.90
N GLU A 171 -10.74 -16.52 4.23
CA GLU A 171 -10.22 -17.71 4.90
C GLU A 171 -8.71 -18.00 4.76
N VAL A 172 -7.92 -17.29 3.94
CA VAL A 172 -6.50 -17.71 3.68
C VAL A 172 -5.42 -16.66 3.97
N GLY A 173 -5.75 -15.51 4.54
CA GLY A 173 -4.75 -14.56 5.07
C GLY A 173 -5.09 -14.18 6.49
N ARG A 174 -4.19 -14.39 7.46
CA ARG A 174 -4.34 -13.85 8.81
C ARG A 174 -4.32 -12.32 8.68
N ARG A 175 -5.49 -11.69 8.69
CA ARG A 175 -5.60 -10.22 8.67
C ARG A 175 -4.97 -9.70 9.95
N THR A 176 -4.06 -8.76 9.82
CA THR A 176 -3.48 -8.01 10.94
C THR A 176 -4.60 -7.27 11.64
N ARG A 177 -4.90 -7.67 12.86
CA ARG A 177 -5.96 -7.08 13.69
C ARG A 177 -5.44 -5.82 14.34
N VAL A 178 -6.06 -4.68 14.02
CA VAL A 178 -5.59 -3.36 14.42
C VAL A 178 -6.56 -2.70 15.39
N ALA A 179 -6.03 -2.16 16.49
CA ALA A 179 -6.72 -1.17 17.31
C ALA A 179 -6.18 0.23 17.02
N ILE A 180 -7.08 1.21 16.93
CA ILE A 180 -6.72 2.61 16.69
C ILE A 180 -6.88 3.37 18.01
N VAL A 181 -5.78 3.92 18.53
CA VAL A 181 -5.79 4.78 19.72
C VAL A 181 -6.01 6.21 19.25
N GLY A 182 -7.11 6.81 19.69
CA GLY A 182 -7.58 8.11 19.24
C GLY A 182 -8.90 8.03 18.48
N THR A 183 -9.92 8.67 19.03
CA THR A 183 -11.27 8.77 18.46
C THR A 183 -11.52 10.08 17.73
N GLY A 184 -10.51 10.95 17.62
CA GLY A 184 -10.57 12.21 16.89
C GLY A 184 -10.51 12.04 15.37
N GLU A 185 -10.55 13.17 14.65
CA GLU A 185 -10.53 13.21 13.18
C GLU A 185 -9.43 12.35 12.52
N PRO A 186 -8.16 12.32 13.01
CA PRO A 186 -7.13 11.48 12.40
C PRO A 186 -7.47 9.99 12.47
N GLY A 187 -7.95 9.52 13.62
CA GLY A 187 -8.33 8.12 13.83
C GLY A 187 -9.51 7.70 12.96
N VAL A 188 -10.52 8.56 12.84
CA VAL A 188 -11.69 8.30 11.98
C VAL A 188 -11.31 8.29 10.51
N ALA A 189 -10.47 9.24 10.07
CA ALA A 189 -9.97 9.30 8.69
C ALA A 189 -9.16 8.04 8.32
N LEU A 190 -8.29 7.57 9.23
CA LEU A 190 -7.51 6.35 9.05
C LEU A 190 -8.41 5.12 8.94
N ALA A 191 -9.38 4.96 9.84
CA ALA A 191 -10.32 3.85 9.80
C ALA A 191 -11.10 3.83 8.47
N GLY A 192 -11.61 4.99 8.06
CA GLY A 192 -12.29 5.16 6.77
C GLY A 192 -11.40 4.85 5.56
N HIS A 193 -10.09 5.14 5.63
CA HIS A 193 -9.15 4.76 4.57
C HIS A 193 -8.90 3.25 4.52
N ILE A 194 -8.73 2.60 5.67
CA ILE A 194 -8.54 1.14 5.76
C ILE A 194 -9.77 0.41 5.21
N TRP A 195 -10.98 0.84 5.57
CA TRP A 195 -12.22 0.20 5.09
C TRP A 195 -12.45 0.40 3.59
N ARG A 196 -12.13 1.58 3.05
CA ARG A 196 -12.24 1.84 1.60
C ARG A 196 -11.21 1.06 0.80
N THR A 197 -10.04 0.81 1.39
CA THR A 197 -8.97 0.02 0.79
C THR A 197 -9.15 -1.46 1.14
N ALA A 198 -10.22 -2.06 0.60
CA ALA A 198 -10.63 -3.46 0.83
C ALA A 198 -9.57 -4.54 0.45
N ALA A 199 -8.40 -4.11 -0.06
CA ALA A 199 -7.26 -4.94 -0.43
C ALA A 199 -6.16 -4.99 0.65
N THR A 200 -6.28 -4.25 1.76
CA THR A 200 -5.30 -4.33 2.86
C THR A 200 -5.55 -5.58 3.70
N GLU A 201 -4.48 -6.28 4.06
CA GLU A 201 -4.49 -7.42 5.00
C GLU A 201 -4.78 -6.96 6.44
N THR A 202 -5.57 -5.90 6.63
CA THR A 202 -5.73 -5.19 7.90
C THR A 202 -7.20 -5.15 8.29
N GLN A 203 -7.51 -5.50 9.54
CA GLN A 203 -8.86 -5.43 10.09
C GLN A 203 -8.88 -4.49 11.29
N VAL A 204 -9.63 -3.38 11.19
CA VAL A 204 -9.89 -2.52 12.35
C VAL A 204 -10.82 -3.25 13.31
N VAL A 205 -10.32 -3.55 14.51
CA VAL A 205 -11.06 -4.22 15.59
C VAL A 205 -11.93 -3.22 16.35
N GLY A 206 -11.41 -2.00 16.58
CA GLY A 206 -12.12 -0.93 17.26
C GLY A 206 -11.19 0.20 17.66
N PHE A 207 -11.79 1.22 18.27
CA PHE A 207 -11.09 2.39 18.78
C PHE A 207 -10.77 2.25 20.27
N VAL A 208 -9.70 2.89 20.71
CA VAL A 208 -9.32 3.08 22.10
C VAL A 208 -9.32 4.58 22.37
N SER A 209 -10.05 5.00 23.41
CA SER A 209 -10.30 6.40 23.74
C SER A 209 -9.48 6.83 24.97
N GLU A 210 -9.16 8.10 25.10
CA GLU A 210 -8.61 8.66 26.33
C GLU A 210 -9.69 8.77 27.42
N SER A 211 -10.94 9.00 27.01
CA SER A 211 -12.08 9.19 27.91
C SER A 211 -12.94 7.94 28.03
N ARG A 212 -13.16 7.47 29.26
CA ARG A 212 -14.14 6.40 29.56
C ARG A 212 -15.56 6.73 29.13
N ALA A 213 -15.92 8.00 28.99
CA ALA A 213 -17.27 8.42 28.58
C ALA A 213 -17.63 7.99 27.14
N GLN A 214 -16.62 7.66 26.33
CA GLN A 214 -16.78 7.23 24.94
C GLN A 214 -16.83 5.70 24.79
N VAL A 215 -16.48 4.94 25.83
CA VAL A 215 -16.46 3.47 25.78
C VAL A 215 -17.87 2.93 25.51
N GLY A 216 -17.97 1.96 24.62
CA GLY A 216 -19.23 1.37 24.16
C GLY A 216 -19.99 2.19 23.12
N ARG A 217 -19.52 3.40 22.77
CA ARG A 217 -20.07 4.15 21.63
C ARG A 217 -19.55 3.58 20.31
N GLN A 218 -20.27 3.86 19.23
CA GLN A 218 -19.84 3.54 17.87
C GLN A 218 -19.41 4.81 17.12
N ILE A 219 -18.31 4.70 16.38
CA ILE A 219 -17.79 5.72 15.48
C ILE A 219 -17.69 5.08 14.10
N GLU A 220 -18.47 5.57 13.13
CA GLU A 220 -18.53 5.04 11.76
C GLU A 220 -18.73 3.50 11.70
N GLY A 221 -19.48 2.94 12.67
CA GLY A 221 -19.78 1.51 12.78
C GLY A 221 -18.75 0.66 13.55
N ALA A 222 -17.62 1.22 13.97
CA ALA A 222 -16.66 0.54 14.86
C ALA A 222 -16.83 0.98 16.32
N LEU A 223 -16.69 0.03 17.25
CA LEU A 223 -16.86 0.26 18.68
C LEU A 223 -15.62 0.91 19.30
N VAL A 224 -15.85 1.79 20.28
CA VAL A 224 -14.84 2.19 21.25
C VAL A 224 -14.76 1.12 22.33
N LEU A 225 -13.67 0.35 22.33
CA LEU A 225 -13.52 -0.87 23.12
C LEU A 225 -13.19 -0.61 24.59
N GLY A 226 -12.45 0.46 24.87
CA GLY A 226 -11.99 0.81 26.22
C GLY A 226 -11.05 2.01 26.20
N THR A 227 -10.35 2.22 27.30
CA THR A 227 -9.32 3.26 27.40
C THR A 227 -7.89 2.72 27.26
N VAL A 228 -6.91 3.62 27.24
CA VAL A 228 -5.48 3.27 27.20
C VAL A 228 -5.10 2.35 28.37
N ASP A 229 -5.73 2.51 29.53
CA ASP A 229 -5.53 1.61 30.68
C ASP A 229 -6.02 0.18 30.43
N ASP A 230 -7.07 0.02 29.62
CA ASP A 230 -7.64 -1.29 29.30
C ASP A 230 -6.87 -1.97 28.15
N LEU A 231 -5.92 -1.27 27.51
CA LEU A 231 -5.29 -1.66 26.24
C LEU A 231 -4.62 -3.05 26.30
N GLU A 232 -3.92 -3.39 27.38
CA GLU A 232 -3.28 -4.70 27.56
C GLU A 232 -4.32 -5.85 27.57
N GLY A 233 -5.45 -5.63 28.26
CA GLY A 233 -6.57 -6.56 28.30
C GLY A 233 -7.27 -6.67 26.95
N LEU A 234 -7.48 -5.53 26.28
CA LEU A 234 -8.09 -5.47 24.96
C LEU A 234 -7.27 -6.21 23.90
N ILE A 235 -5.94 -6.05 23.94
CA ILE A 235 -5.02 -6.74 23.01
C ILE A 235 -5.17 -8.25 23.12
N SER A 236 -5.19 -8.76 24.35
CA SER A 236 -5.34 -10.20 24.61
C SER A 236 -6.74 -10.72 24.27
N GLN A 237 -7.78 -9.99 24.70
CA GLN A 237 -9.18 -10.40 24.55
C GLN A 237 -9.63 -10.39 23.08
N HIS A 238 -9.18 -9.40 22.32
CA HIS A 238 -9.55 -9.23 20.92
C HIS A 238 -8.47 -9.67 19.93
N GLY A 239 -7.36 -10.24 20.41
CA GLY A 239 -6.25 -10.72 19.57
C GLY A 239 -5.72 -9.64 18.64
N ILE A 240 -5.37 -8.47 19.17
CA ILE A 240 -4.85 -7.35 18.40
C ILE A 240 -3.37 -7.58 18.09
N ASP A 241 -3.00 -7.55 16.81
CA ASP A 241 -1.62 -7.72 16.34
C ASP A 241 -0.85 -6.38 16.30
N GLN A 242 -1.59 -5.28 16.14
CA GLN A 242 -1.02 -3.96 15.93
C GLN A 242 -1.88 -2.84 16.54
N VAL A 243 -1.23 -1.87 17.14
CA VAL A 243 -1.83 -0.66 17.68
C VAL A 243 -1.36 0.53 16.85
N ILE A 244 -2.29 1.32 16.33
CA ILE A 244 -1.97 2.56 15.62
C ILE A 244 -2.35 3.74 16.48
N ILE A 245 -1.39 4.60 16.79
CA ILE A 245 -1.58 5.86 17.50
C ILE A 245 -2.00 6.91 16.46
N ALA A 246 -3.28 7.27 16.47
CA ALA A 246 -3.88 8.30 15.62
C ALA A 246 -4.10 9.61 16.38
N MET A 247 -3.12 9.96 17.21
CA MET A 247 -3.08 11.17 18.03
C MET A 247 -1.66 11.76 17.89
N PRO A 248 -1.30 12.33 16.74
CA PRO A 248 0.06 12.81 16.48
C PRO A 248 0.51 13.91 17.46
N GLN A 249 -0.45 14.59 18.10
CA GLN A 249 -0.24 15.67 19.07
C GLN A 249 -0.33 15.19 20.53
N ALA A 250 -0.39 13.87 20.78
CA ALA A 250 -0.47 13.32 22.12
C ALA A 250 0.78 13.66 22.95
N GLY A 251 0.60 13.79 24.26
CA GLY A 251 1.71 14.06 25.18
C GLY A 251 2.70 12.90 25.23
N ARG A 252 3.97 13.20 25.51
CA ARG A 252 5.06 12.19 25.58
C ARG A 252 4.75 11.04 26.54
N GLU A 253 4.24 11.38 27.72
CA GLU A 253 3.89 10.39 28.76
C GLU A 253 2.82 9.42 28.27
N GLU A 254 1.87 9.92 27.48
CA GLU A 254 0.79 9.13 26.92
C GLU A 254 1.26 8.22 25.77
N MET A 255 2.11 8.74 24.87
CA MET A 255 2.72 7.91 23.81
C MET A 255 3.61 6.79 24.39
N ASP A 256 4.43 7.10 25.39
CA ASP A 256 5.27 6.08 26.07
C ASP A 256 4.40 5.05 26.80
N LEU A 257 3.32 5.49 27.47
CA LEU A 257 2.38 4.57 28.12
C LEU A 257 1.73 3.61 27.11
N ILE A 258 1.22 4.14 25.98
CA ILE A 258 0.62 3.33 24.92
C ILE A 258 1.65 2.35 24.35
N TRP A 259 2.88 2.82 24.07
CA TRP A 259 3.93 1.99 23.51
C TRP A 259 4.34 0.85 24.44
N ARG A 260 4.61 1.14 25.72
CA ARG A 260 5.00 0.12 26.71
C ARG A 260 3.90 -0.90 26.92
N THR A 261 2.65 -0.45 27.02
CA THR A 261 1.49 -1.33 27.26
C THR A 261 1.26 -2.24 26.05
N SER A 262 1.35 -1.70 24.84
CA SER A 262 1.20 -2.47 23.60
C SER A 262 2.33 -3.48 23.41
N THR A 263 3.57 -3.07 23.65
CA THR A 263 4.77 -3.92 23.48
C THR A 263 4.77 -5.06 24.50
N ARG A 264 4.38 -4.79 25.75
CA ARG A 264 4.23 -5.84 26.79
C ARG A 264 3.21 -6.89 26.39
N ALA A 265 2.13 -6.47 25.73
CA ALA A 265 1.09 -7.35 25.20
C ALA A 265 1.45 -7.96 23.83
N SER A 266 2.70 -7.84 23.37
CA SER A 266 3.21 -8.37 22.09
C SER A 266 2.54 -7.81 20.82
N ALA A 267 1.96 -6.60 20.89
CA ALA A 267 1.43 -5.89 19.74
C ALA A 267 2.44 -4.89 19.17
N THR A 268 2.53 -4.80 17.84
CA THR A 268 3.37 -3.79 17.16
C THR A 268 2.74 -2.41 17.23
N VAL A 269 3.53 -1.34 17.34
CA VAL A 269 3.02 0.03 17.46
C VAL A 269 3.42 0.85 16.23
N LYS A 270 2.45 1.54 15.63
CA LYS A 270 2.66 2.49 14.54
C LYS A 270 2.04 3.84 14.87
N VAL A 271 2.55 4.90 14.26
CA VAL A 271 2.07 6.26 14.47
C VAL A 271 1.55 6.83 13.15
N MET A 272 0.42 7.53 13.23
CA MET A 272 -0.08 8.33 12.12
C MET A 272 0.66 9.68 12.10
N PRO A 273 1.24 10.09 10.95
CA PRO A 273 1.86 11.42 10.82
C PRO A 273 0.80 12.54 10.94
N ASP A 274 1.26 13.78 11.09
CA ASP A 274 0.38 14.94 11.16
C ASP A 274 -0.43 15.11 9.86
N LEU A 275 -1.65 15.64 9.97
CA LEU A 275 -2.51 16.00 8.85
C LEU A 275 -1.85 16.97 7.85
N GLY A 276 -0.87 17.78 8.29
CA GLY A 276 -0.07 18.63 7.40
C GLY A 276 0.80 17.83 6.42
N GLU A 277 1.44 16.75 6.89
CA GLU A 277 2.22 15.82 6.05
C GLU A 277 1.34 14.89 5.20
N PHE A 278 0.10 14.65 5.63
CA PHE A 278 -0.91 13.88 4.88
C PHE A 278 -1.32 14.53 3.55
N LEU A 279 -1.39 15.86 3.49
CA LEU A 279 -1.86 16.59 2.30
C LEU A 279 -0.82 16.69 1.17
N SER A 280 0.49 16.54 1.48
CA SER A 280 1.56 16.69 0.50
C SER A 280 1.84 15.41 -0.31
N GLU A 281 1.68 14.21 0.28
CA GLU A 281 2.05 12.94 -0.37
C GLU A 281 0.87 12.11 -0.91
N GLY A 282 -0.38 12.51 -0.65
CA GLY A 282 -1.59 11.87 -1.19
C GLY A 282 -1.79 10.39 -0.81
N THR A 283 -0.94 9.83 0.06
CA THR A 283 -0.97 8.45 0.54
C THR A 283 -0.72 8.38 2.03
N ILE A 284 -1.53 7.59 2.76
CA ILE A 284 -1.35 7.40 4.20
C ILE A 284 -0.17 6.44 4.42
N ARG A 285 0.99 6.99 4.74
CA ARG A 285 2.17 6.21 5.16
C ARG A 285 2.25 6.20 6.68
N LEU A 286 1.83 5.09 7.28
CA LEU A 286 2.08 4.84 8.69
C LEU A 286 3.58 4.65 8.90
N ARG A 287 4.16 5.37 9.86
CA ARG A 287 5.56 5.21 10.26
C ARG A 287 5.69 4.45 11.57
N GLU A 288 6.83 3.80 11.75
CA GLU A 288 7.19 3.22 13.05
C GLU A 288 7.38 4.36 14.06
N LEU A 289 7.08 4.10 15.33
CA LEU A 289 7.29 5.07 16.41
C LEU A 289 8.81 5.32 16.54
N GLN A 290 9.24 6.56 16.33
CA GLN A 290 10.65 6.94 16.41
C GLN A 290 10.97 7.58 17.76
N ILE A 291 12.26 7.65 18.11
CA ILE A 291 12.70 8.21 19.39
C ILE A 291 12.30 9.69 19.49
N GLU A 292 12.28 10.39 18.37
CA GLU A 292 11.91 11.80 18.23
C GLU A 292 10.48 12.08 18.70
N ASP A 293 9.55 11.14 18.48
CA ASP A 293 8.16 11.24 18.92
C ASP A 293 8.05 11.17 20.44
N LEU A 294 8.86 10.30 21.06
CA LEU A 294 8.99 10.22 22.52
C LEU A 294 9.71 11.43 23.11
N LEU A 295 10.54 12.09 22.29
CA LEU A 295 11.27 13.30 22.64
C LEU A 295 10.45 14.58 22.41
N GLY A 296 9.20 14.50 21.90
CA GLY A 296 8.16 15.55 21.82
C GLY A 296 8.64 17.00 21.74
N ARG A 297 9.55 17.30 20.82
CA ARG A 297 9.98 18.68 20.52
C ARG A 297 9.34 19.09 19.21
N GLU A 298 8.71 20.26 19.18
CA GLU A 298 8.49 20.95 17.91
C GLU A 298 9.87 21.17 17.26
N PRO A 299 10.05 20.81 15.98
CA PRO A 299 11.26 21.16 15.25
C PRO A 299 11.49 22.67 15.39
N VAL A 300 12.67 23.06 15.84
CA VAL A 300 13.03 24.48 15.86
C VAL A 300 13.00 24.97 14.43
N ASP A 301 12.21 26.01 14.15
CA ASP A 301 12.18 26.63 12.83
C ASP A 301 13.55 27.29 12.57
N ILE A 302 14.35 26.66 11.72
CA ILE A 302 15.67 27.14 11.36
C ILE A 302 15.48 28.15 10.24
N ASP A 303 15.96 29.38 10.42
CA ASP A 303 16.00 30.38 9.36
C ASP A 303 16.97 29.93 8.25
N LEU A 304 16.43 29.17 7.31
CA LEU A 304 17.16 28.58 6.19
C LEU A 304 17.71 29.65 5.24
N ASP A 305 17.04 30.80 5.13
CA ASP A 305 17.48 31.91 4.27
C ASP A 305 18.74 32.56 4.84
N ALA A 306 18.76 32.84 6.14
CA ALA A 306 19.95 33.32 6.82
C ALA A 306 21.10 32.30 6.70
N LEU A 307 20.82 31.01 6.93
CA LEU A 307 21.84 29.96 6.88
C LEU A 307 22.39 29.73 5.46
N SER A 308 21.53 29.79 4.45
CA SER A 308 21.90 29.71 3.03
C SER A 308 22.88 30.83 2.66
N GLY A 309 22.64 32.07 3.09
CA GLY A 309 23.56 33.19 2.85
C GLY A 309 24.97 32.97 3.43
N TYR A 310 25.10 32.20 4.52
CA TYR A 310 26.40 31.87 5.12
C TYR A 310 27.13 30.73 4.41
N ILE A 311 26.41 29.71 3.93
CA ILE A 311 27.00 28.47 3.40
C ILE A 311 27.16 28.49 1.88
N ASN A 312 26.23 29.14 1.16
CA ASN A 312 26.22 29.16 -0.30
C ASN A 312 27.54 29.68 -0.87
N GLY A 313 28.10 28.93 -1.82
CA GLY A 313 29.37 29.24 -2.48
C GLY A 313 30.62 29.14 -1.59
N LYS A 314 30.51 28.66 -0.34
CA LYS A 314 31.66 28.47 0.56
C LYS A 314 32.26 27.07 0.41
N ARG A 315 33.55 26.97 0.73
CA ARG A 315 34.24 25.69 0.93
C ARG A 315 34.07 25.27 2.39
N VAL A 316 33.44 24.14 2.63
CA VAL A 316 33.08 23.67 3.96
C VAL A 316 33.83 22.38 4.28
N LEU A 317 34.39 22.27 5.48
CA LEU A 317 34.99 21.05 6.01
C LEU A 317 34.11 20.53 7.15
N VAL A 318 33.74 19.25 7.10
CA VAL A 318 33.09 18.53 8.19
C VAL A 318 34.03 17.42 8.68
N THR A 319 34.44 17.46 9.94
CA THR A 319 35.19 16.36 10.59
C THR A 319 34.23 15.47 11.37
N GLY A 320 34.53 14.18 11.50
CA GLY A 320 33.58 13.22 12.07
C GLY A 320 32.38 13.03 11.14
N ALA A 321 32.58 13.20 9.83
CA ALA A 321 31.53 13.27 8.82
C ALA A 321 30.73 11.97 8.69
N ALA A 322 31.31 10.81 8.99
CA ALA A 322 30.59 9.54 8.98
C ALA A 322 29.81 9.29 10.29
N GLY A 323 30.06 10.08 11.33
CA GLY A 323 29.30 10.03 12.57
C GLY A 323 27.85 10.49 12.41
N SER A 324 27.00 10.16 13.39
CA SER A 324 25.57 10.54 13.37
C SER A 324 25.35 12.06 13.19
N ILE A 325 26.07 12.90 13.94
CA ILE A 325 25.95 14.37 13.82
C ILE A 325 26.61 14.87 12.53
N GLY A 326 27.81 14.40 12.22
CA GLY A 326 28.56 14.88 11.04
C GLY A 326 27.86 14.52 9.72
N SER A 327 27.25 13.34 9.63
CA SER A 327 26.53 12.89 8.44
C SER A 327 25.28 13.74 8.21
N GLU A 328 24.55 14.06 9.27
CA GLU A 328 23.38 14.92 9.20
C GLU A 328 23.74 16.37 8.85
N LEU A 329 24.80 16.92 9.47
CA LEU A 329 25.31 18.23 9.08
C LEU A 329 25.70 18.24 7.60
N SER A 330 26.34 17.17 7.11
CA SER A 330 26.75 17.07 5.70
C SER A 330 25.55 17.09 4.74
N ARG A 331 24.47 16.39 5.08
CA ARG A 331 23.20 16.40 4.31
C ARG A 331 22.54 17.78 4.29
N GLN A 332 22.51 18.46 5.43
CA GLN A 332 21.91 19.79 5.49
C GLN A 332 22.76 20.82 4.73
N ILE A 333 24.09 20.76 4.90
CA ILE A 333 25.02 21.66 4.23
C ILE A 333 24.96 21.48 2.71
N SER A 334 24.87 20.25 2.18
CA SER A 334 24.83 20.02 0.73
C SER A 334 23.63 20.69 0.04
N ARG A 335 22.48 20.77 0.74
CA ARG A 335 21.25 21.41 0.24
C ARG A 335 21.32 22.95 0.20
N LEU A 336 22.31 23.54 0.86
CA LEU A 336 22.50 25.00 0.95
C LEU A 336 23.50 25.55 -0.10
N GLY A 337 23.88 24.73 -1.09
CA GLY A 337 24.70 25.15 -2.23
C GLY A 337 26.16 25.53 -1.92
N PRO A 338 26.92 24.79 -1.09
CA PRO A 338 28.33 25.07 -0.87
C PRO A 338 29.12 24.87 -2.18
N ALA A 339 30.19 25.63 -2.38
CA ALA A 339 31.07 25.43 -3.54
C ALA A 339 31.87 24.12 -3.47
N LYS A 340 32.12 23.61 -2.26
CA LYS A 340 32.76 22.31 -2.02
C LYS A 340 32.47 21.85 -0.60
N LEU A 341 32.21 20.57 -0.41
CA LEU A 341 32.04 19.93 0.89
C LEU A 341 33.11 18.86 1.09
N VAL A 342 34.02 19.09 2.04
CA VAL A 342 35.08 18.14 2.39
C VAL A 342 34.64 17.32 3.60
N LEU A 343 34.62 16.00 3.47
CA LEU A 343 34.17 15.05 4.47
C LEU A 343 35.38 14.30 5.04
N LEU A 344 35.72 14.54 6.30
CA LEU A 344 36.85 13.90 6.98
C LEU A 344 36.35 12.96 8.09
N ASP A 345 36.70 11.69 7.99
CA ASP A 345 36.45 10.69 9.04
C ASP A 345 37.45 9.53 8.95
N ARG A 346 37.58 8.75 10.02
CA ARG A 346 38.30 7.48 10.05
C ARG A 346 37.47 6.33 9.46
N ASP A 347 36.14 6.43 9.52
CA ASP A 347 35.22 5.41 9.02
C ASP A 347 35.07 5.53 7.50
N GLU A 348 35.86 4.71 6.80
CA GLU A 348 35.84 4.61 5.34
C GLU A 348 34.47 4.22 4.79
N SER A 349 33.82 3.24 5.43
CA SER A 349 32.54 2.72 4.95
C SER A 349 31.42 3.74 5.16
N GLY A 350 31.39 4.38 6.33
CA GLY A 350 30.44 5.46 6.61
C GLY A 350 30.60 6.65 5.66
N LEU A 351 31.84 7.02 5.32
CA LEU A 351 32.11 8.06 4.32
C LEU A 351 31.65 7.66 2.91
N TYR A 352 31.86 6.40 2.51
CA TYR A 352 31.40 5.88 1.22
C TYR A 352 29.87 5.97 1.09
N TYR A 353 29.14 5.51 2.12
CA TYR A 353 27.68 5.56 2.14
C TYR A 353 27.16 6.99 2.13
N LEU A 354 27.74 7.88 2.95
CA LEU A 354 27.37 9.28 2.97
C LEU A 354 27.57 9.95 1.61
N ASN A 355 28.74 9.77 0.97
CA ASN A 355 28.99 10.34 -0.36
C ASN A 355 28.04 9.80 -1.43
N THR A 356 27.65 8.52 -1.33
CA THR A 356 26.66 7.92 -2.23
C THR A 356 25.28 8.55 -2.02
N GLU A 357 24.90 8.83 -0.77
CA GLU A 357 23.65 9.49 -0.41
C GLU A 357 23.61 10.93 -0.93
N LEU A 358 24.66 11.72 -0.70
CA LEU A 358 24.73 13.11 -1.20
C LEU A 358 24.60 13.19 -2.73
N ARG A 359 25.18 12.23 -3.45
CA ARG A 359 25.05 12.13 -4.91
C ARG A 359 23.64 11.79 -5.38
N ARG A 360 22.86 11.05 -4.58
CA ARG A 360 21.45 10.78 -4.86
C ARG A 360 20.58 12.01 -4.66
N GLU A 361 21.02 12.96 -3.83
CA GLU A 361 20.42 14.28 -3.65
C GLU A 361 21.03 15.34 -4.60
N ASP A 362 21.58 14.91 -5.74
CA ASP A 362 22.16 15.77 -6.78
C ASP A 362 23.32 16.68 -6.34
N PHE A 363 24.00 16.36 -5.23
CA PHE A 363 25.21 17.06 -4.81
C PHE A 363 26.48 16.28 -5.18
N PHE A 364 27.29 16.84 -6.08
CA PHE A 364 28.47 16.17 -6.66
C PHE A 364 29.82 16.73 -6.21
N ASP A 365 29.84 17.89 -5.55
CA ASP A 365 31.05 18.60 -5.10
C ASP A 365 31.52 18.17 -3.70
N ALA A 366 31.21 16.92 -3.32
CA ALA A 366 31.69 16.28 -2.11
C ALA A 366 33.07 15.62 -2.33
N GLU A 367 34.02 15.90 -1.45
CA GLU A 367 35.35 15.30 -1.43
C GLU A 367 35.52 14.47 -0.15
N VAL A 368 35.76 13.17 -0.32
CA VAL A 368 35.91 12.24 0.80
C VAL A 368 37.38 12.08 1.19
N PHE A 369 37.69 12.24 2.47
CA PHE A 369 39.01 12.04 3.05
C PHE A 369 38.95 11.08 4.23
N VAL A 370 39.49 9.87 4.03
CA VAL A 370 39.71 8.93 5.12
C VAL A 370 40.96 9.34 5.89
N GLY A 371 40.82 9.75 7.14
CA GLY A 371 41.91 10.21 7.97
C GLY A 371 41.48 10.56 9.40
N ASP A 372 42.46 10.70 10.28
CA ASP A 372 42.23 11.00 11.69
C ASP A 372 42.72 12.41 12.04
N VAL A 373 41.88 13.17 12.73
CA VAL A 373 42.15 14.53 13.23
C VAL A 373 43.30 14.58 14.24
N THR A 374 43.65 13.44 14.85
CA THR A 374 44.82 13.30 15.73
C THR A 374 46.14 13.49 14.98
N HIS A 375 46.16 13.37 13.65
CA HIS A 375 47.36 13.49 12.82
C HIS A 375 47.48 14.91 12.24
N PRO A 376 48.34 15.79 12.80
CA PRO A 376 48.40 17.21 12.42
C PRO A 376 48.83 17.44 10.97
N GLU A 377 49.69 16.58 10.42
CA GLU A 377 50.14 16.66 9.02
C GLU A 377 48.98 16.35 8.04
N ARG A 378 48.17 15.34 8.34
CA ARG A 378 46.97 14.99 7.57
C ARG A 378 45.96 16.14 7.57
N VAL A 379 45.71 16.72 8.74
CA VAL A 379 44.82 17.88 8.88
C VAL A 379 45.39 19.05 8.07
N SER A 380 46.67 19.37 8.23
CA SER A 380 47.32 20.47 7.50
C SER A 380 47.22 20.31 5.98
N PHE A 381 47.45 19.10 5.47
CA PHE A 381 47.29 18.78 4.05
C PHE A 381 45.88 19.09 3.51
N ILE A 382 44.84 18.76 4.27
CA ILE A 382 43.44 19.05 3.89
C ILE A 382 43.22 20.57 3.86
N PHE A 383 43.70 21.30 4.87
CA PHE A 383 43.55 22.75 4.93
C PHE A 383 44.34 23.47 3.83
N GLU A 384 45.53 22.97 3.49
CA GLU A 384 46.34 23.48 2.39
C GLU A 384 45.65 23.27 1.04
N ARG A 385 45.17 22.04 0.79
CA ARG A 385 44.56 21.66 -0.48
C ARG A 385 43.20 22.32 -0.73
N PHE A 386 42.34 22.37 0.28
CA PHE A 386 40.94 22.80 0.10
C PHE A 386 40.64 24.20 0.63
N ARG A 387 41.51 24.76 1.46
CA ARG A 387 41.36 26.11 2.04
C ARG A 387 39.93 26.34 2.56
N PRO A 388 39.40 25.50 3.47
CA PRO A 388 38.02 25.60 3.91
C PRO A 388 37.76 26.96 4.59
N GLN A 389 36.62 27.55 4.28
CA GLN A 389 36.17 28.83 4.86
C GLN A 389 35.31 28.61 6.10
N LEU A 390 34.56 27.50 6.13
CA LEU A 390 33.74 27.08 7.25
C LEU A 390 34.20 25.69 7.69
N VAL A 391 34.36 25.50 8.99
CA VAL A 391 34.77 24.22 9.57
C VAL A 391 33.74 23.81 10.62
N PHE A 392 33.13 22.65 10.43
CA PHE A 392 32.24 22.00 11.39
C PHE A 392 32.96 20.78 11.97
N HIS A 393 33.40 20.88 13.22
CA HIS A 393 34.14 19.82 13.89
C HIS A 393 33.20 18.96 14.74
N ALA A 394 32.91 17.75 14.26
CA ALA A 394 32.07 16.75 14.95
C ALA A 394 32.84 15.46 15.28
N ALA A 395 34.14 15.38 15.00
CA ALA A 395 34.98 14.23 15.35
C ALA A 395 35.19 14.15 16.88
N ALA A 396 34.46 13.24 17.54
CA ALA A 396 34.58 13.00 18.97
C ALA A 396 34.21 11.56 19.36
N TYR A 397 34.86 11.04 20.39
CA TYR A 397 34.34 9.89 21.14
C TYR A 397 33.32 10.38 22.17
N LYS A 398 32.13 9.76 22.17
CA LYS A 398 30.99 10.20 22.99
C LYS A 398 30.54 9.22 24.08
N HIS A 399 30.95 7.95 24.02
CA HIS A 399 30.43 6.90 24.92
C HIS A 399 31.20 6.88 26.25
N VAL A 400 30.71 7.63 27.23
CA VAL A 400 31.39 7.84 28.53
C VAL A 400 31.88 6.55 29.21
N PRO A 401 31.06 5.50 29.44
CA PRO A 401 31.55 4.31 30.17
C PRO A 401 32.69 3.57 29.45
N MET A 402 32.72 3.65 28.12
CA MET A 402 33.78 3.04 27.32
C MET A 402 35.04 3.88 27.36
N MET A 403 34.90 5.21 27.28
CA MET A 403 36.02 6.13 27.21
C MET A 403 36.67 6.41 28.56
N GLU A 404 35.97 6.22 29.67
CA GLU A 404 36.57 6.24 31.02
C GLU A 404 37.68 5.19 31.15
N LEU A 405 37.49 4.01 30.53
CA LEU A 405 38.48 2.93 30.50
C LEU A 405 39.61 3.20 29.49
N GLN A 406 39.42 4.14 28.57
CA GLN A 406 40.34 4.49 27.48
C GLN A 406 40.60 6.00 27.44
N ALA A 407 40.86 6.60 28.60
CA ALA A 407 40.97 8.05 28.76
C ALA A 407 42.01 8.68 27.81
N THR A 408 43.12 8.01 27.56
CA THR A 408 44.17 8.46 26.63
C THR A 408 43.62 8.66 25.21
N GLU A 409 42.81 7.73 24.71
CA GLU A 409 42.20 7.83 23.38
C GLU A 409 41.18 8.98 23.33
N CYS A 410 40.41 9.15 24.40
CA CYS A 410 39.45 10.24 24.53
C CYS A 410 40.15 11.60 24.49
N ILE A 411 41.20 11.78 25.28
CA ILE A 411 41.98 13.03 25.33
C ILE A 411 42.68 13.26 23.98
N THR A 412 43.30 12.23 23.40
CA THR A 412 44.00 12.34 22.11
C THR A 412 43.07 12.81 21.01
N ASN A 413 41.87 12.23 20.89
CA ASN A 413 40.92 12.62 19.86
C ASN A 413 40.19 13.93 20.21
N ASN A 414 39.54 14.01 21.37
CA ASN A 414 38.61 15.09 21.70
C ASN A 414 39.33 16.39 22.10
N VAL A 415 40.55 16.30 22.63
CA VAL A 415 41.34 17.49 23.03
C VAL A 415 42.39 17.80 21.97
N PHE A 416 43.35 16.89 21.75
CA PHE A 416 44.46 17.16 20.83
C PHE A 416 44.04 17.14 19.36
N GLY A 417 43.13 16.23 18.97
CA GLY A 417 42.54 16.24 17.63
C GLY A 417 41.77 17.52 17.34
N THR A 418 40.93 17.97 18.27
CA THR A 418 40.24 19.28 18.18
C THR A 418 41.23 20.44 18.09
N LEU A 419 42.30 20.42 18.90
CA LEU A 419 43.36 21.43 18.86
C LEU A 419 44.06 21.49 17.48
N ASN A 420 44.34 20.33 16.87
CA ASN A 420 44.96 20.26 15.54
C ASN A 420 44.07 20.95 14.49
N VAL A 421 42.77 20.62 14.47
CA VAL A 421 41.83 21.20 13.50
C VAL A 421 41.63 22.69 13.76
N ALA A 422 41.51 23.11 15.02
CA ALA A 422 41.37 24.52 15.38
C ALA A 422 42.62 25.35 15.00
N ARG A 423 43.83 24.81 15.23
CA ARG A 423 45.09 25.45 14.81
C ARG A 423 45.18 25.56 13.29
N ALA A 424 44.83 24.50 12.57
CA ALA A 424 44.81 24.53 11.11
C ALA A 424 43.76 25.54 10.58
N ALA A 425 42.58 25.61 11.18
CA ALA A 425 41.57 26.60 10.85
C ALA A 425 42.09 28.04 11.02
N GLY A 426 42.77 28.33 12.13
CA GLY A 426 43.40 29.63 12.35
C GLY A 426 44.54 29.92 11.36
N ALA A 427 45.45 28.97 11.16
CA ALA A 427 46.63 29.15 10.30
C ALA A 427 46.27 29.34 8.82
N TYR A 428 45.21 28.67 8.35
CA TYR A 428 44.77 28.72 6.95
C TYR A 428 43.63 29.73 6.72
N GLY A 429 43.21 30.48 7.74
CA GLY A 429 42.27 31.59 7.61
C GLY A 429 40.81 31.18 7.39
N ALA A 430 40.36 30.10 8.03
CA ALA A 430 38.94 29.77 8.06
C ALA A 430 38.15 30.89 8.76
N SER A 431 37.06 31.33 8.14
CA SER A 431 36.23 32.44 8.65
C SER A 431 35.40 32.07 9.87
N LYS A 432 35.05 30.80 10.02
CA LYS A 432 34.29 30.29 11.17
C LYS A 432 34.65 28.84 11.46
N PHE A 433 34.85 28.56 12.75
CA PHE A 433 35.05 27.23 13.30
C PHE A 433 33.92 26.94 14.27
N VAL A 434 33.11 25.92 13.97
CA VAL A 434 31.99 25.47 14.78
C VAL A 434 32.39 24.12 15.39
N ASN A 435 32.49 24.08 16.71
CA ASN A 435 32.80 22.86 17.45
C ASN A 435 31.52 22.31 18.07
N VAL A 436 31.21 21.03 17.84
CA VAL A 436 30.10 20.38 18.54
C VAL A 436 30.44 20.33 20.03
N SER A 437 29.64 21.03 20.84
CA SER A 437 29.85 21.12 22.28
C SER A 437 29.40 19.85 23.00
N THR A 438 29.84 19.68 24.25
CA THR A 438 29.39 18.61 25.13
C THR A 438 28.02 18.93 25.72
N ASP A 439 27.18 17.93 25.91
CA ASP A 439 25.87 18.04 26.57
C ASP A 439 25.94 18.57 28.03
N LYS A 440 27.14 18.67 28.63
CA LYS A 440 27.36 18.85 30.08
C LYS A 440 28.38 19.93 30.46
N ALA A 441 28.58 20.95 29.63
CA ALA A 441 29.60 21.97 29.85
C ALA A 441 29.45 22.77 31.17
N VAL A 442 28.27 22.80 31.77
CA VAL A 442 27.98 23.63 32.95
C VAL A 442 28.40 22.96 34.27
N HIS A 443 28.43 21.62 34.35
CA HIS A 443 28.98 20.83 35.48
C HIS A 443 29.28 19.39 35.03
N PRO A 444 30.49 19.08 34.53
CA PRO A 444 30.84 17.72 34.13
C PRO A 444 30.92 16.84 35.39
N VAL A 445 30.08 15.81 35.45
CA VAL A 445 30.05 14.81 36.54
C VAL A 445 30.83 13.54 36.19
N ASN A 446 31.17 13.37 34.91
CA ASN A 446 31.88 12.22 34.35
C ASN A 446 32.86 12.69 33.27
#